data_AF-A0A917QPW9-F1
#
_entry.id   AF-A0A917QPW9-F1
#
_cell.length_a   1.000
_cell.length_b   1.000
_cell.length_c   1.000
_cell.angle_alpha   90.00
_cell.angle_beta   90.00
_cell.angle_gamma   90.00
#
_symmetry.space_group_name_H-M   'P 1'
#
loop_
_entity.id
_entity.type
_entity.pdbx_description
1 polymer ?
#
loop_
_entity_poly.entity_id
_entity_poly.type
_entity_poly.pdbx_seq_one_letter_code
_entity_poly.pdbx_strand_id
1 'polypeptide(L)'
;MERMHVGDNTFWSIGEVARKTGLSVKLIRHWSDAGIVHPAQRTPAGYRLYGTEALARLQLAQTLRGLGLGLATIRDVLERESTLSEVAATHIDALEKQIRTLRTQQAVLRSVIRRNTTAEGLTTMTGLARMSAAERRSIIQDFVTDTLGELDVPTYRRGLLAATPDLPADPTDEQVDAWLELGELVRNPALRASARRMAHYAAEHHPGEHDDSALRDAEQVTDDWLRRVETATAQGIAPDSPAADPVVTAIVATWIPTQAAPDEKGLVDNAQARALLLEQLEVASDTHVERYWQLLCIINGWPVRPSMAAAGRWLTTALRAHPEPGVRAARLAELYDVGQDVWEPNGVLHACDEVLDAVGELVSAVEPGQFDRPTACADWDVHTLLNHLVWENLLWAGLANGTPRSDFTADHLGDDHVAAFRTASQAARSAFRRPGMLERRYGPAPGRRLVEQLVIEMLVHGWDLAQAIGHPYDTAQHVAETALPVVREIYGDLPRTAAGSFAPPQPVPDDAGPLDRLAAYLGRSVT
;
A
#
# COMPACT_ATOMS: atom_id res chain seq x y z
N MET A 1 -43.16 45.39 -53.50
CA MET A 1 -42.36 46.56 -53.11
C MET A 1 -40.95 46.30 -53.57
N GLU A 2 -40.58 47.05 -54.61
CA GLU A 2 -39.43 46.88 -55.49
C GLU A 2 -38.08 47.21 -54.84
N ARG A 3 -37.03 46.56 -55.35
CA ARG A 3 -35.64 47.02 -55.23
C ARG A 3 -35.59 48.50 -55.63
N MET A 4 -35.22 49.37 -54.70
CA MET A 4 -34.93 50.78 -55.03
C MET A 4 -33.44 50.92 -55.33
N HIS A 5 -33.11 51.30 -56.56
CA HIS A 5 -31.78 51.78 -56.95
C HIS A 5 -31.78 53.30 -56.87
N VAL A 6 -30.89 53.86 -56.04
CA VAL A 6 -30.61 55.30 -55.98
C VAL A 6 -29.09 55.42 -56.14
N GLY A 7 -28.63 55.65 -57.36
CA GLY A 7 -27.21 55.56 -57.75
C GLY A 7 -26.68 54.11 -57.79
N ASP A 8 -25.35 53.93 -57.74
CA ASP A 8 -24.65 52.63 -57.74
C ASP A 8 -24.87 51.77 -56.47
N ASN A 9 -25.70 52.20 -55.52
CA ASN A 9 -25.93 51.50 -54.25
C ASN A 9 -27.29 50.78 -54.20
N THR A 10 -27.26 49.48 -53.87
CA THR A 10 -28.45 48.63 -53.72
C THR A 10 -28.97 48.66 -52.28
N PHE A 11 -30.27 48.93 -52.10
CA PHE A 11 -30.94 48.93 -50.80
C PHE A 11 -32.06 47.87 -50.72
N TRP A 12 -32.24 47.28 -49.54
CA TRP A 12 -33.25 46.27 -49.25
C TRP A 12 -34.18 46.68 -48.13
N SER A 13 -35.46 46.38 -48.29
CA SER A 13 -36.44 46.47 -47.19
C SER A 13 -36.16 45.41 -46.12
N ILE A 14 -36.63 45.64 -44.89
CA ILE A 14 -36.42 44.70 -43.78
C ILE A 14 -36.91 43.27 -44.08
N GLY A 15 -37.96 43.11 -44.89
CA GLY A 15 -38.47 41.81 -45.32
C GLY A 15 -37.60 41.11 -46.38
N GLU A 16 -36.90 41.87 -47.20
CA GLU A 16 -35.90 41.33 -48.15
C GLU A 16 -34.60 40.98 -47.43
N VAL A 17 -34.17 41.80 -46.47
CA VAL A 17 -33.04 41.48 -45.59
C VAL A 17 -33.33 40.17 -44.83
N ALA A 18 -34.52 40.03 -44.23
CA ALA A 18 -34.96 38.81 -43.56
C ALA A 18 -34.85 37.56 -44.44
N ARG A 19 -35.28 37.66 -45.70
CA ARG A 19 -35.15 36.55 -46.68
C ARG A 19 -33.70 36.24 -47.03
N LYS A 20 -32.84 37.25 -47.12
CA LYS A 20 -31.43 37.11 -47.52
C LYS A 20 -30.54 36.60 -46.39
N THR A 21 -30.84 36.97 -45.15
CA THR A 21 -30.03 36.58 -43.97
C THR A 21 -30.65 35.40 -43.20
N GLY A 22 -31.88 35.00 -43.52
CA GLY A 22 -32.62 33.97 -42.78
C GLY A 22 -33.09 34.42 -41.39
N LEU A 23 -32.84 35.67 -40.99
CA LEU A 23 -33.26 36.24 -39.72
C LEU A 23 -34.74 36.63 -39.78
N SER A 24 -35.47 36.48 -38.67
CA SER A 24 -36.84 37.00 -38.59
C SER A 24 -36.83 38.54 -38.62
N VAL A 25 -37.88 39.14 -39.20
CA VAL A 25 -38.07 40.61 -39.19
C VAL A 25 -38.05 41.16 -37.76
N LYS A 26 -38.59 40.41 -36.80
CA LYS A 26 -38.59 40.76 -35.37
C LYS A 26 -37.16 40.85 -34.82
N LEU A 27 -36.29 39.90 -35.16
CA LEU A 27 -34.90 39.88 -34.72
C LEU A 27 -34.09 41.02 -35.36
N ILE A 28 -34.30 41.29 -36.66
CA ILE A 28 -33.64 42.43 -37.33
C ILE A 28 -34.08 43.76 -36.71
N ARG A 29 -35.35 43.93 -36.36
CA ARG A 29 -35.81 45.12 -35.62
C ARG A 29 -35.11 45.23 -34.27
N HIS A 30 -35.12 44.16 -33.49
CA HIS A 30 -34.48 44.13 -32.18
C HIS A 30 -32.97 44.48 -32.26
N TRP A 31 -32.24 43.89 -33.21
CA TRP A 31 -30.82 44.19 -33.43
C TRP A 31 -30.59 45.61 -33.95
N SER A 32 -31.53 46.14 -34.74
CA SER A 32 -31.45 47.53 -35.18
C SER A 32 -31.69 48.52 -34.05
N ASP A 33 -32.64 48.21 -33.15
CA ASP A 33 -32.92 49.02 -31.96
C ASP A 33 -31.79 48.89 -30.91
N ALA A 34 -31.06 47.76 -30.89
CA ALA A 34 -29.89 47.54 -30.03
C ALA A 34 -28.56 48.10 -30.58
N GLY A 35 -28.58 48.76 -31.75
CA GLY A 35 -27.38 49.35 -32.37
C GLY A 35 -26.47 48.37 -33.13
N ILE A 36 -26.87 47.10 -33.27
CA ILE A 36 -26.08 46.09 -33.99
C ILE A 36 -26.10 46.36 -35.50
N VAL A 37 -27.19 46.90 -36.03
CA VAL A 37 -27.30 47.27 -37.45
C VAL A 37 -28.08 48.57 -37.64
N HIS A 38 -27.51 49.50 -38.40
CA HIS A 38 -28.18 50.77 -38.71
C HIS A 38 -28.84 50.72 -40.09
N PRO A 39 -30.08 51.25 -40.24
CA PRO A 39 -30.66 51.45 -41.55
C PRO A 39 -29.86 52.53 -42.29
N ALA A 40 -29.52 52.28 -43.55
CA ALA A 40 -28.78 53.22 -44.38
C ALA A 40 -29.65 54.43 -44.76
N GLN A 41 -30.95 54.19 -44.97
CA GLN A 41 -31.92 55.23 -45.29
C GLN A 41 -33.31 54.87 -44.76
N ARG A 42 -34.23 55.83 -44.83
CA ARG A 42 -35.66 55.59 -44.67
C ARG A 42 -36.40 56.05 -45.93
N THR A 43 -37.41 55.29 -46.34
CA THR A 43 -38.35 55.72 -47.39
C THR A 43 -39.11 56.98 -46.94
N PRO A 44 -39.73 57.75 -47.85
CA PRO A 44 -40.63 58.86 -47.50
C PRO A 44 -41.78 58.46 -46.56
N ALA A 45 -42.23 57.20 -46.63
CA ALA A 45 -43.24 56.61 -45.74
C ALA A 45 -42.67 56.10 -44.39
N GLY A 46 -41.40 56.34 -44.07
CA GLY A 46 -40.76 56.03 -42.79
C GLY A 46 -40.14 54.62 -42.65
N TYR A 47 -40.29 53.73 -43.65
CA TYR A 47 -39.71 52.37 -43.61
C TYR A 47 -38.18 52.35 -43.68
N ARG A 48 -37.55 51.47 -42.88
CA ARG A 48 -36.10 51.27 -42.83
C ARG A 48 -35.61 50.54 -44.09
N LEU A 49 -34.56 51.09 -44.72
CA LEU A 49 -33.83 50.49 -45.83
C LEU A 49 -32.40 50.17 -45.39
N TYR A 50 -31.90 48.99 -45.76
CA TYR A 50 -30.58 48.50 -45.38
C TYR A 50 -29.72 48.31 -46.63
N GLY A 51 -28.49 48.80 -46.59
CA GLY A 51 -27.51 48.63 -47.66
C GLY A 51 -26.66 47.37 -47.48
N THR A 52 -25.68 47.18 -48.37
CA THR A 52 -24.81 45.98 -48.41
C THR A 52 -24.00 45.81 -47.13
N GLU A 53 -23.52 46.92 -46.54
CA GLU A 53 -22.79 46.93 -45.27
C GLU A 53 -23.65 46.39 -44.12
N ALA A 54 -24.95 46.72 -44.10
CA ALA A 54 -25.87 46.22 -43.08
C ALA A 54 -26.09 44.70 -43.19
N LEU A 55 -26.07 44.13 -44.40
CA LEU A 55 -26.14 42.67 -44.57
C LEU A 55 -24.87 41.98 -44.05
N ALA A 56 -23.69 42.52 -44.37
CA ALA A 56 -22.42 42.00 -43.86
C ALA A 56 -22.35 42.09 -42.32
N ARG A 57 -22.81 43.22 -41.75
CA ARG A 57 -22.88 43.44 -40.30
C ARG A 57 -23.83 42.45 -39.62
N LEU A 58 -25.00 42.17 -40.23
CA LEU A 58 -25.96 41.18 -39.74
C LEU A 58 -25.41 39.74 -39.80
N GLN A 59 -24.71 39.37 -40.87
CA GLN A 59 -24.07 38.06 -40.99
C GLN A 59 -22.97 37.88 -39.95
N LEU A 60 -22.12 38.87 -39.76
CA LEU A 60 -21.09 38.84 -38.71
C LEU A 60 -21.71 38.75 -37.31
N ALA A 61 -22.73 39.56 -37.01
CA ALA A 61 -23.46 39.49 -35.74
C ALA A 61 -24.08 38.12 -35.49
N GLN A 62 -24.62 37.45 -36.53
CA GLN A 62 -25.17 36.10 -36.43
C GLN A 62 -24.08 35.06 -36.12
N THR A 63 -22.95 35.13 -36.81
CA THR A 63 -21.79 34.25 -36.53
C THR A 63 -21.31 34.41 -35.09
N LEU A 64 -21.10 35.66 -34.64
CA LEU A 64 -20.64 35.95 -33.28
C LEU A 64 -21.65 35.51 -32.21
N ARG A 65 -22.94 35.68 -32.47
CA ARG A 65 -24.01 35.20 -31.58
C ARG A 65 -24.06 33.68 -31.52
N GLY A 66 -23.81 33.00 -32.65
CA GLY A 66 -23.67 31.54 -32.73
C GLY A 66 -22.50 30.99 -31.92
N LEU A 67 -21.45 31.80 -31.72
CA LEU A 67 -20.30 31.48 -30.87
C LEU A 67 -20.50 31.83 -29.38
N GLY A 68 -21.69 32.27 -28.97
CA GLY A 68 -22.02 32.53 -27.56
C GLY A 68 -21.84 33.99 -27.10
N LEU A 69 -21.41 34.90 -27.97
CA LEU A 69 -21.15 36.31 -27.60
C LEU A 69 -22.45 37.09 -27.31
N GLY A 70 -22.41 37.92 -26.26
CA GLY A 70 -23.48 38.85 -25.88
C GLY A 70 -23.71 39.97 -26.90
N LEU A 71 -24.93 40.51 -27.00
CA LEU A 71 -25.24 41.62 -27.93
C LEU A 71 -24.39 42.88 -27.65
N ALA A 72 -24.09 43.18 -26.39
CA ALA A 72 -23.21 44.30 -26.04
C ALA A 72 -21.81 44.13 -26.65
N THR A 73 -21.16 42.98 -26.40
CA THR A 73 -19.83 42.67 -26.94
C THR A 73 -19.82 42.62 -28.48
N ILE A 74 -20.88 42.11 -29.10
CA ILE A 74 -21.02 42.11 -30.57
C ILE A 74 -21.04 43.55 -31.10
N ARG A 75 -21.74 44.47 -30.42
CA ARG A 75 -21.77 45.88 -30.80
C ARG A 75 -20.37 46.49 -30.74
N ASP A 76 -19.65 46.30 -29.63
CA ASP A 76 -18.33 46.89 -29.40
C ASP A 76 -17.30 46.43 -30.46
N VAL A 77 -17.35 45.15 -30.88
CA VAL A 77 -16.54 44.62 -32.00
C VAL A 77 -16.91 45.26 -33.34
N LEU A 78 -18.21 45.41 -33.59
CA LEU A 78 -18.71 45.98 -34.84
C LEU A 78 -18.48 47.51 -34.93
N GLU A 79 -18.33 48.19 -33.80
CA GLU A 79 -18.00 49.63 -33.69
C GLU A 79 -16.48 49.88 -33.65
N ARG A 80 -15.66 48.81 -33.69
CA ARG A 80 -14.18 48.85 -33.56
C ARG A 80 -13.68 49.38 -32.22
N GLU A 81 -14.51 49.34 -31.19
CA GLU A 81 -14.13 49.65 -29.81
C GLU A 81 -13.31 48.52 -29.17
N SER A 82 -13.39 47.31 -29.73
CA SER A 82 -12.53 46.16 -29.41
C SER A 82 -12.27 45.34 -30.65
N THR A 83 -11.12 44.66 -30.72
CA THR A 83 -10.85 43.76 -31.84
C THR A 83 -11.58 42.42 -31.65
N LEU A 84 -11.94 41.77 -32.76
CA LEU A 84 -12.52 40.42 -32.73
C LEU A 84 -11.61 39.42 -32.00
N SER A 85 -10.30 39.57 -32.15
CA SER A 85 -9.32 38.68 -31.53
C SER A 85 -9.27 38.81 -30.01
N GLU A 86 -9.31 40.03 -29.47
CA GLU A 86 -9.31 40.27 -28.01
C GLU A 86 -10.58 39.72 -27.36
N VAL A 87 -11.73 39.95 -27.99
CA VAL A 87 -13.02 39.43 -27.53
C VAL A 87 -13.06 37.91 -27.60
N ALA A 88 -12.58 37.31 -28.68
CA ALA A 88 -12.52 35.85 -28.83
C ALA A 88 -11.58 35.21 -27.79
N ALA A 89 -10.39 35.78 -27.56
CA ALA A 89 -9.45 35.30 -26.55
C ALA A 89 -10.06 35.34 -25.14
N THR A 90 -10.69 36.47 -24.77
CA THR A 90 -11.38 36.61 -23.48
C THR A 90 -12.51 35.60 -23.31
N HIS A 91 -13.26 35.30 -24.38
CA HIS A 91 -14.35 34.34 -24.34
C HIS A 91 -13.86 32.88 -24.27
N ILE A 92 -12.78 32.55 -25.00
CA ILE A 92 -12.10 31.25 -24.88
C ILE A 92 -11.65 31.04 -23.43
N ASP A 93 -10.96 32.01 -22.83
CA ASP A 93 -10.52 31.92 -21.44
C ASP A 93 -11.68 31.69 -20.46
N ALA A 94 -12.82 32.35 -20.69
CA ALA A 94 -14.03 32.18 -19.87
C ALA A 94 -14.65 30.79 -20.03
N LEU A 95 -14.76 30.29 -21.26
CA LEU A 95 -15.28 28.95 -21.55
C LEU A 95 -14.37 27.86 -20.99
N GLU A 96 -13.06 28.00 -21.16
CA GLU A 96 -12.10 27.07 -20.58
C GLU A 96 -12.19 27.03 -19.05
N LYS A 97 -12.37 28.19 -18.38
CA LYS A 97 -12.65 28.23 -16.93
C LYS A 97 -13.91 27.45 -16.57
N GLN A 98 -14.99 27.62 -17.32
CA GLN A 98 -16.25 26.88 -17.09
C GLN A 98 -16.09 25.37 -17.30
N ILE A 99 -15.41 24.96 -18.38
CA ILE A 99 -15.13 23.55 -18.67
C ILE A 99 -14.35 22.90 -17.53
N ARG A 100 -13.30 23.58 -17.03
CA ARG A 100 -12.53 23.12 -15.86
C ARG A 100 -13.44 22.90 -14.65
N THR A 101 -14.28 23.89 -14.30
CA THR A 101 -15.21 23.77 -13.16
C THR A 101 -16.18 22.60 -13.32
N LEU A 102 -16.77 22.43 -14.51
CA LEU A 102 -17.74 21.35 -14.76
C LEU A 102 -17.08 19.96 -14.69
N ARG A 103 -15.85 19.82 -15.19
CA ARG A 103 -15.08 18.56 -15.09
C ARG A 103 -14.75 18.20 -13.66
N THR A 104 -14.27 19.15 -12.86
CA THR A 104 -14.05 18.94 -11.43
C THR A 104 -15.33 18.51 -10.71
N GLN A 105 -16.47 19.17 -11.00
CA GLN A 105 -17.77 18.78 -10.44
C GLN A 105 -18.16 17.35 -10.83
N GLN A 106 -17.95 16.97 -12.09
CA GLN A 106 -18.24 15.62 -12.56
C GLN A 106 -17.38 14.56 -11.84
N ALA A 107 -16.07 14.80 -11.68
CA ALA A 107 -15.17 13.89 -10.99
C ALA A 107 -15.53 13.74 -9.50
N VAL A 108 -15.91 14.82 -8.82
CA VAL A 108 -16.41 14.76 -7.43
C VAL A 108 -17.66 13.88 -7.33
N LEU A 109 -18.63 14.07 -8.21
CA LEU A 109 -19.85 13.27 -8.20
C LEU A 109 -19.56 11.78 -8.45
N ARG A 110 -18.61 11.45 -9.35
CA ARG A 110 -18.16 10.07 -9.55
C ARG A 110 -17.47 9.50 -8.31
N SER A 111 -16.64 10.29 -7.62
CA SER A 111 -16.02 9.89 -6.35
C SER A 111 -17.07 9.61 -5.26
N VAL A 112 -18.10 10.45 -5.14
CA VAL A 112 -19.21 10.26 -4.19
C VAL A 112 -19.94 8.94 -4.43
N ILE A 113 -20.20 8.60 -5.70
CA ILE A 113 -20.82 7.33 -6.07
C ILE A 113 -19.92 6.15 -5.67
N ARG A 114 -18.60 6.23 -5.93
CA ARG A 114 -17.67 5.14 -5.60
C ARG A 114 -17.47 4.96 -4.10
N ARG A 115 -17.44 6.05 -3.33
CA ARG A 115 -17.18 6.04 -1.88
C ARG A 115 -18.42 5.84 -1.02
N ASN A 116 -19.63 5.80 -1.60
CA ASN A 116 -20.91 5.77 -0.87
C ASN A 116 -20.99 6.87 0.23
N THR A 117 -20.55 8.08 -0.10
CA THR A 117 -20.38 9.15 0.89
C THR A 117 -21.71 9.65 1.47
N THR A 118 -21.73 10.01 2.75
CA THR A 118 -22.85 10.70 3.41
C THR A 118 -23.02 12.15 2.92
N ALA A 119 -24.17 12.78 3.22
CA ALA A 119 -24.43 14.18 2.86
C ALA A 119 -23.43 15.18 3.48
N GLU A 120 -22.95 14.89 4.69
CA GLU A 120 -21.93 15.70 5.36
C GLU A 120 -20.57 15.54 4.66
N GLY A 121 -20.19 14.31 4.31
CA GLY A 121 -18.98 14.04 3.54
C GLY A 121 -19.02 14.67 2.13
N LEU A 122 -20.19 14.70 1.48
CA LEU A 122 -20.37 15.40 0.20
C LEU A 122 -20.05 16.90 0.29
N THR A 123 -20.45 17.55 1.38
CA THR A 123 -20.19 18.99 1.60
C THR A 123 -18.69 19.24 1.75
N THR A 124 -18.00 18.41 2.54
CA THR A 124 -16.55 18.45 2.73
C THR A 124 -15.80 18.18 1.43
N MET A 125 -16.19 17.15 0.67
CA MET A 125 -15.57 16.82 -0.63
C MET A 125 -15.75 17.93 -1.66
N THR A 126 -16.96 18.52 -1.72
CA THR A 126 -17.24 19.62 -2.65
C THR A 126 -16.43 20.87 -2.29
N GLY A 127 -16.23 21.13 -1.00
CA GLY A 127 -15.35 22.19 -0.51
C GLY A 127 -13.90 21.96 -0.96
N LEU A 128 -13.34 20.79 -0.67
CA LEU A 128 -11.96 20.41 -1.04
C LEU A 128 -11.72 20.47 -2.55
N ALA A 129 -12.65 20.01 -3.37
CA ALA A 129 -12.49 19.99 -4.82
C ALA A 129 -12.58 21.37 -5.49
N ARG A 130 -13.25 22.34 -4.85
CA ARG A 130 -13.35 23.72 -5.37
C ARG A 130 -12.16 24.61 -4.99
N MET A 131 -11.24 24.10 -4.19
CA MET A 131 -10.06 24.85 -3.75
C MET A 131 -9.14 25.19 -4.93
N SER A 132 -8.75 26.45 -5.00
CA SER A 132 -7.70 26.93 -5.90
C SER A 132 -6.37 26.24 -5.60
N ALA A 133 -5.46 26.20 -6.57
CA ALA A 133 -4.12 25.67 -6.37
C ALA A 133 -3.36 26.38 -5.23
N ALA A 134 -3.63 27.68 -5.02
CA ALA A 134 -3.06 28.46 -3.92
C ALA A 134 -3.58 27.99 -2.54
N GLU A 135 -4.89 27.76 -2.41
CA GLU A 135 -5.47 27.26 -1.16
C GLU A 135 -5.00 25.83 -0.85
N ARG A 136 -4.91 24.97 -1.88
CA ARG A 136 -4.38 23.60 -1.73
C ARG A 136 -2.91 23.62 -1.27
N ARG A 137 -2.11 24.55 -1.81
CA ARG A 137 -0.73 24.78 -1.37
C ARG A 137 -0.65 25.24 0.07
N SER A 138 -1.53 26.14 0.50
CA SER A 138 -1.59 26.61 1.89
C SER A 138 -1.81 25.46 2.86
N ILE A 139 -2.74 24.53 2.56
CA ILE A 139 -3.00 23.37 3.43
C ILE A 139 -1.72 22.57 3.72
N ILE A 140 -0.92 22.29 2.68
CA ILE A 140 0.32 21.53 2.84
C ILE A 140 1.38 22.37 3.56
N GLN A 141 1.49 23.67 3.24
CA GLN A 141 2.41 24.57 3.92
C GLN A 141 2.10 24.68 5.42
N ASP A 142 0.83 24.83 5.78
CA ASP A 142 0.36 24.90 7.17
C ASP A 142 0.62 23.56 7.87
N PHE A 143 0.28 22.44 7.23
CA PHE A 143 0.59 21.10 7.74
C PHE A 143 2.09 20.92 8.03
N VAL A 144 2.97 21.29 7.08
CA VAL A 144 4.43 21.16 7.25
C VAL A 144 4.93 22.10 8.35
N THR A 145 4.44 23.33 8.39
CA THR A 145 4.81 24.32 9.40
C THR A 145 4.41 23.86 10.80
N ASP A 146 3.18 23.43 10.99
CA ASP A 146 2.66 22.92 12.28
C ASP A 146 3.34 21.61 12.71
N THR A 147 3.68 20.76 11.75
CA THR A 147 4.27 19.45 12.03
C THR A 147 5.72 19.60 12.46
N LEU A 148 6.52 20.37 11.71
CA LEU A 148 7.96 20.51 11.92
C LEU A 148 8.32 21.61 12.93
N GLY A 149 7.46 22.62 13.10
CA GLY A 149 7.76 23.77 13.96
C GLY A 149 9.10 24.42 13.61
N GLU A 150 9.92 24.65 14.63
CA GLU A 150 11.25 25.29 14.54
C GLU A 150 12.40 24.30 14.31
N LEU A 151 12.12 23.03 13.98
CA LEU A 151 13.18 22.03 13.70
C LEU A 151 14.03 22.45 12.49
N ASP A 152 15.35 22.37 12.66
CA ASP A 152 16.36 22.65 11.63
C ASP A 152 16.57 21.42 10.72
N VAL A 153 15.64 21.24 9.79
CA VAL A 153 15.63 20.12 8.83
C VAL A 153 15.38 20.61 7.40
N PRO A 154 16.28 21.43 6.83
CA PRO A 154 16.02 22.14 5.57
C PRO A 154 15.77 21.19 4.39
N THR A 155 16.51 20.09 4.28
CA THR A 155 16.31 19.08 3.22
C THR A 155 14.97 18.36 3.38
N TYR A 156 14.63 17.89 4.58
CA TYR A 156 13.37 17.17 4.83
C TYR A 156 12.15 18.09 4.65
N ARG A 157 12.24 19.33 5.15
CA ARG A 157 11.22 20.37 4.94
C ARG A 157 11.04 20.66 3.46
N ARG A 158 12.14 20.81 2.71
CA ARG A 158 12.09 20.98 1.26
C ARG A 158 11.42 19.79 0.59
N GLY A 159 11.73 18.56 0.99
CA GLY A 159 11.05 17.36 0.49
C GLY A 159 9.54 17.44 0.67
N LEU A 160 9.06 17.67 1.91
CA LEU A 160 7.63 17.77 2.19
C LEU A 160 6.93 18.94 1.46
N LEU A 161 7.63 20.06 1.22
CA LEU A 161 7.09 21.24 0.51
C LEU A 161 7.21 21.16 -1.02
N ALA A 162 8.24 20.47 -1.54
CA ALA A 162 8.50 20.34 -2.97
C ALA A 162 7.36 19.59 -3.66
N ALA A 163 6.69 18.69 -2.95
CA ALA A 163 5.50 18.00 -3.40
C ALA A 163 4.22 18.82 -3.12
N THR A 164 4.11 19.98 -3.77
CA THR A 164 2.85 20.73 -3.77
C THR A 164 1.82 19.96 -4.60
N PRO A 165 0.60 19.67 -4.07
CA PRO A 165 -0.43 18.97 -4.81
C PRO A 165 -0.99 19.87 -5.91
N ASP A 166 -0.60 19.60 -7.16
CA ASP A 166 -1.16 20.24 -8.33
C ASP A 166 -2.12 19.30 -9.05
N LEU A 167 -3.38 19.71 -9.16
CA LEU A 167 -4.39 18.91 -9.86
C LEU A 167 -4.43 19.47 -11.27
N PRO A 168 -4.26 18.63 -12.30
CA PRO A 168 -4.31 19.09 -13.67
C PRO A 168 -5.69 19.69 -13.98
N ALA A 169 -5.77 20.48 -15.05
CA ALA A 169 -7.01 21.13 -15.49
C ALA A 169 -8.15 20.13 -15.80
N ASP A 170 -7.80 18.88 -16.09
CA ASP A 170 -8.72 17.77 -16.35
C ASP A 170 -8.29 16.56 -15.50
N PRO A 171 -8.61 16.56 -14.20
CA PRO A 171 -8.14 15.51 -13.29
C PRO A 171 -8.92 14.21 -13.50
N THR A 172 -8.21 13.10 -13.36
CA THR A 172 -8.83 11.77 -13.33
C THR A 172 -9.62 11.55 -12.04
N ASP A 173 -10.52 10.57 -12.06
CA ASP A 173 -11.28 10.16 -10.87
C ASP A 173 -10.35 9.69 -9.73
N GLU A 174 -9.18 9.14 -10.05
CA GLU A 174 -8.15 8.70 -9.10
C GLU A 174 -7.42 9.90 -8.47
N GLN A 175 -7.07 10.91 -9.26
CA GLN A 175 -6.45 12.15 -8.77
C GLN A 175 -7.35 12.92 -7.80
N VAL A 176 -8.66 12.96 -8.07
CA VAL A 176 -9.63 13.58 -7.17
C VAL A 176 -9.77 12.79 -5.87
N ASP A 177 -9.83 11.45 -5.93
CA ASP A 177 -9.84 10.63 -4.72
C ASP A 177 -8.59 10.82 -3.88
N ALA A 178 -7.42 10.86 -4.53
CA ALA A 178 -6.15 11.05 -3.86
C ALA A 178 -6.07 12.42 -3.16
N TRP A 179 -6.58 13.47 -3.81
CA TRP A 179 -6.68 14.79 -3.18
C TRP A 179 -7.59 14.79 -1.93
N LEU A 180 -8.74 14.12 -2.03
CA LEU A 180 -9.68 14.03 -0.91
C LEU A 180 -9.09 13.26 0.27
N GLU A 181 -8.46 12.11 -0.02
CA GLU A 181 -7.76 11.31 0.97
C GLU A 181 -6.58 12.07 1.59
N LEU A 182 -5.81 12.81 0.80
CA LEU A 182 -4.73 13.66 1.30
C LEU A 182 -5.26 14.70 2.29
N GLY A 183 -6.39 15.34 1.97
CA GLY A 183 -7.04 16.30 2.85
C GLY A 183 -7.52 15.71 4.18
N GLU A 184 -7.90 14.43 4.21
CA GLU A 184 -8.20 13.70 5.45
C GLU A 184 -6.92 13.31 6.19
N LEU A 185 -5.92 12.82 5.47
CA LEU A 185 -4.66 12.32 6.01
C LEU A 185 -3.84 13.43 6.69
N VAL A 186 -3.74 14.64 6.10
CA VAL A 186 -3.04 15.78 6.74
C VAL A 186 -3.73 16.28 8.00
N ARG A 187 -5.01 15.94 8.20
CA ARG A 187 -5.74 16.21 9.45
C ARG A 187 -5.54 15.11 10.49
N ASN A 188 -5.10 13.92 10.07
CA ASN A 188 -4.85 12.79 10.97
C ASN A 188 -3.65 13.10 11.91
N PRO A 189 -3.85 13.03 13.25
CA PRO A 189 -2.76 13.20 14.21
C PRO A 189 -1.62 12.18 14.06
N ALA A 190 -1.92 10.97 13.57
CA ALA A 190 -0.92 9.93 13.37
C ALA A 190 0.12 10.33 12.33
N LEU A 191 -0.30 10.89 11.18
CA LEU A 191 0.63 11.39 10.16
C LEU A 191 1.56 12.47 10.73
N ARG A 192 1.01 13.43 11.50
CA ARG A 192 1.83 14.48 12.14
C ARG A 192 2.87 13.90 13.08
N ALA A 193 2.47 12.93 13.90
CA ALA A 193 3.39 12.25 14.82
C ALA A 193 4.50 11.52 14.05
N SER A 194 4.15 10.79 12.98
CA SER A 194 5.13 10.07 12.16
C SER A 194 6.09 11.00 11.44
N ALA A 195 5.57 12.05 10.78
CA ALA A 195 6.40 13.03 10.09
C ALA A 195 7.32 13.81 11.06
N ARG A 196 6.88 14.07 12.29
CA ARG A 196 7.71 14.68 13.33
C ARG A 196 8.81 13.74 13.84
N ARG A 197 8.53 12.45 14.02
CA ARG A 197 9.57 11.44 14.35
C ARG A 197 10.66 11.39 13.28
N MET A 198 10.27 11.35 12.00
CA MET A 198 11.21 11.41 10.89
C MET A 198 12.03 12.70 10.87
N ALA A 199 11.41 13.84 11.17
CA ALA A 199 12.11 15.11 11.25
C ALA A 199 13.14 15.15 12.39
N HIS A 200 12.79 14.65 13.58
CA HIS A 200 13.76 14.54 14.68
C HIS A 200 14.94 13.63 14.31
N TYR A 201 14.65 12.46 13.74
CA TYR A 201 15.69 11.54 13.28
C TYR A 201 16.62 12.22 12.25
N ALA A 202 16.06 12.93 11.26
CA ALA A 202 16.83 13.67 10.27
C ALA A 202 17.65 14.82 10.89
N ALA A 203 17.12 15.53 11.88
CA ALA A 203 17.85 16.60 12.57
C ALA A 203 19.08 16.06 13.33
N GLU A 204 18.93 14.89 13.95
CA GLU A 204 19.99 14.26 14.76
C GLU A 204 21.07 13.60 13.91
N HIS A 205 20.68 12.90 12.84
CA HIS A 205 21.58 12.05 12.07
C HIS A 205 22.08 12.69 10.77
N HIS A 206 21.37 13.72 10.29
CA HIS A 206 21.57 14.33 8.97
C HIS A 206 21.43 15.86 9.01
N PRO A 207 22.08 16.58 9.95
CA PRO A 207 21.90 18.02 10.10
C PRO A 207 22.39 18.80 8.86
N GLY A 208 21.58 19.74 8.37
CA GLY A 208 21.94 20.65 7.28
C GLY A 208 21.44 20.24 5.87
N GLU A 209 21.97 20.90 4.84
CA GLU A 209 21.65 20.62 3.45
C GLU A 209 22.43 19.41 2.93
N HIS A 210 21.76 18.59 2.11
CA HIS A 210 22.37 17.43 1.47
C HIS A 210 22.62 17.76 0.00
N ASP A 211 23.77 17.31 -0.50
CA ASP A 211 24.07 17.24 -1.94
C ASP A 211 23.14 16.20 -2.61
N ASP A 212 22.76 16.47 -3.87
CA ASP A 212 22.06 15.53 -4.76
C ASP A 212 22.74 14.14 -4.87
N SER A 213 24.04 14.02 -4.57
CA SER A 213 24.75 12.74 -4.44
C SER A 213 24.25 11.91 -3.26
N ALA A 214 24.10 12.51 -2.08
CA ALA A 214 23.67 11.78 -0.87
C ALA A 214 22.25 11.24 -1.00
N LEU A 215 21.37 12.00 -1.70
CA LEU A 215 20.01 11.55 -1.99
C LEU A 215 20.02 10.32 -2.94
N ARG A 216 20.87 10.34 -3.97
CA ARG A 216 21.03 9.21 -4.90
C ARG A 216 21.58 7.96 -4.20
N ASP A 217 22.55 8.14 -3.29
CA ASP A 217 23.09 7.03 -2.51
C ASP A 217 22.02 6.40 -1.61
N ALA A 218 21.18 7.22 -0.97
CA ALA A 218 20.06 6.74 -0.16
C ALA A 218 18.99 5.99 -0.98
N GLU A 219 18.67 6.48 -2.19
CA GLU A 219 17.78 5.78 -3.12
C GLU A 219 18.37 4.43 -3.56
N GLN A 220 19.65 4.41 -3.92
CA GLN A 220 20.33 3.19 -4.36
C GLN A 220 20.40 2.12 -3.26
N VAL A 221 20.69 2.53 -2.02
CA VAL A 221 20.66 1.61 -0.86
C VAL A 221 19.25 1.09 -0.63
N THR A 222 18.24 1.95 -0.79
CA THR A 222 16.83 1.57 -0.65
C THR A 222 16.43 0.49 -1.65
N ASP A 223 16.73 0.72 -2.93
CA ASP A 223 16.44 -0.23 -4.00
C ASP A 223 17.22 -1.55 -3.81
N ASP A 224 18.45 -1.49 -3.31
CA ASP A 224 19.28 -2.66 -3.06
C ASP A 224 18.70 -3.57 -1.97
N TRP A 225 18.32 -3.00 -0.83
CA TRP A 225 17.78 -3.81 0.27
C TRP A 225 16.38 -4.35 -0.05
N LEU A 226 15.52 -3.58 -0.73
CA LEU A 226 14.21 -4.05 -1.18
C LEU A 226 14.33 -5.31 -2.03
N ARG A 227 15.19 -5.25 -3.06
CA ARG A 227 15.45 -6.37 -3.96
C ARG A 227 16.02 -7.60 -3.25
N ARG A 228 16.87 -7.41 -2.24
CA ARG A 228 17.42 -8.52 -1.42
C ARG A 228 16.34 -9.18 -0.59
N VAL A 229 15.48 -8.39 0.05
CA VAL A 229 14.36 -8.90 0.85
C VAL A 229 13.34 -9.63 -0.02
N GLU A 230 13.02 -9.09 -1.21
CA GLU A 230 12.16 -9.78 -2.18
C GLU A 230 12.75 -11.12 -2.60
N THR A 231 14.07 -11.17 -2.89
CA THR A 231 14.77 -12.41 -3.24
C THR A 231 14.72 -13.42 -2.10
N ALA A 232 14.99 -12.98 -0.87
CA ALA A 232 14.96 -13.84 0.32
C ALA A 232 13.55 -14.40 0.59
N THR A 233 12.53 -13.55 0.44
CA THR A 233 11.12 -13.94 0.58
C THR A 233 10.73 -14.96 -0.49
N ALA A 234 11.13 -14.75 -1.75
CA ALA A 234 10.86 -15.69 -2.84
C ALA A 234 11.56 -17.05 -2.65
N GLN A 235 12.67 -17.09 -1.90
CA GLN A 235 13.38 -18.31 -1.51
C GLN A 235 12.77 -18.98 -0.25
N GLY A 236 11.74 -18.39 0.35
CA GLY A 236 11.12 -18.89 1.58
C GLY A 236 12.02 -18.75 2.81
N ILE A 237 12.91 -17.73 2.83
CA ILE A 237 13.73 -17.41 3.99
C ILE A 237 12.87 -16.63 4.98
N ALA A 238 12.55 -17.25 6.12
CA ALA A 238 11.90 -16.57 7.23
C ALA A 238 12.86 -15.53 7.84
N PRO A 239 12.38 -14.32 8.17
CA PRO A 239 13.23 -13.22 8.64
C PRO A 239 13.93 -13.52 9.96
N ASP A 240 13.37 -14.39 10.79
CA ASP A 240 13.90 -14.78 12.09
C ASP A 240 14.74 -16.07 12.07
N SER A 241 14.93 -16.64 10.88
CA SER A 241 15.76 -17.82 10.67
C SER A 241 17.24 -17.46 10.54
N PRO A 242 18.18 -18.35 10.95
CA PRO A 242 19.62 -18.14 10.74
C PRO A 242 20.03 -17.83 9.29
N ALA A 243 19.22 -18.23 8.31
CA ALA A 243 19.46 -17.94 6.90
C ALA A 243 19.19 -16.46 6.51
N ALA A 244 18.49 -15.69 7.34
CA ALA A 244 18.28 -14.26 7.14
C ALA A 244 19.53 -13.44 7.50
N ASP A 245 20.38 -13.93 8.40
CA ASP A 245 21.56 -13.19 8.88
C ASP A 245 22.54 -12.79 7.75
N PRO A 246 22.90 -13.68 6.78
CA PRO A 246 23.71 -13.27 5.63
C PRO A 246 23.04 -12.21 4.74
N VAL A 247 21.70 -12.20 4.67
CA VAL A 247 20.95 -11.17 3.93
C VAL A 247 21.09 -9.82 4.64
N VAL A 248 20.94 -9.82 5.97
CA VAL A 248 21.14 -8.63 6.82
C VAL A 248 22.58 -8.12 6.70
N THR A 249 23.59 -8.99 6.83
CA THR A 249 25.00 -8.61 6.67
C THR A 249 25.25 -7.93 5.32
N ALA A 250 24.68 -8.45 4.23
CA ALA A 250 24.87 -7.86 2.92
C ALA A 250 24.19 -6.48 2.78
N ILE A 251 23.03 -6.28 3.42
CA ILE A 251 22.33 -4.98 3.48
C ILE A 251 23.12 -3.98 4.31
N VAL A 252 23.60 -4.39 5.49
CA VAL A 252 24.41 -3.54 6.39
C VAL A 252 25.70 -3.12 5.69
N ALA A 253 26.34 -4.01 4.93
CA ALA A 253 27.55 -3.70 4.17
C ALA A 253 27.35 -2.60 3.10
N THR A 254 26.17 -2.54 2.47
CA THR A 254 25.83 -1.47 1.52
C THR A 254 25.34 -0.19 2.20
N TRP A 255 24.82 -0.30 3.42
CA TRP A 255 24.27 0.81 4.19
C TRP A 255 25.33 1.59 4.97
N ILE A 256 26.34 0.93 5.56
CA ILE A 256 27.39 1.60 6.34
C ILE A 256 28.09 2.74 5.56
N PRO A 257 28.49 2.56 4.28
CA PRO A 257 29.17 3.61 3.52
C PRO A 257 28.35 4.88 3.30
N THR A 258 27.02 4.83 3.43
CA THR A 258 26.15 6.01 3.26
C THR A 258 25.94 6.80 4.55
N GLN A 259 26.46 6.30 5.68
CA GLN A 259 26.34 6.98 6.97
C GLN A 259 27.33 8.13 7.07
N ALA A 260 26.97 9.18 7.81
CA ALA A 260 27.87 10.31 8.04
C ALA A 260 29.08 9.88 8.90
N ALA A 261 30.29 10.06 8.33
CA ALA A 261 31.59 9.75 8.94
C ALA A 261 31.67 8.30 9.52
N PRO A 262 31.50 7.26 8.67
CA PRO A 262 31.38 5.89 9.14
C PRO A 262 32.70 5.39 9.77
N ASP A 263 33.83 5.82 9.23
CA ASP A 263 35.17 5.48 9.75
C ASP A 263 35.45 6.14 11.11
N GLU A 264 35.05 7.41 11.29
CA GLU A 264 35.20 8.11 12.58
C GLU A 264 34.34 7.49 13.68
N LYS A 265 33.16 6.98 13.30
CA LYS A 265 32.26 6.24 14.19
C LYS A 265 32.66 4.77 14.37
N GLY A 266 33.67 4.29 13.64
CA GLY A 266 34.08 2.88 13.66
C GLY A 266 32.95 1.91 13.29
N LEU A 267 32.03 2.33 12.40
CA LEU A 267 30.88 1.52 12.02
C LEU A 267 31.33 0.30 11.22
N VAL A 268 31.09 -0.87 11.81
CA VAL A 268 31.23 -2.19 11.20
C VAL A 268 29.96 -2.98 11.47
N ASP A 269 29.71 -4.08 10.75
CA ASP A 269 28.54 -4.94 11.01
C ASP A 269 28.62 -5.49 12.45
N ASN A 270 27.87 -4.89 13.37
CA ASN A 270 27.83 -5.19 14.80
C ASN A 270 26.48 -4.74 15.40
N ALA A 271 26.28 -4.97 16.70
CA ALA A 271 25.06 -4.59 17.42
C ALA A 271 24.65 -3.14 17.21
N GLN A 272 25.61 -2.22 17.27
CA GLN A 272 25.37 -0.79 17.15
C GLN A 272 24.91 -0.43 15.73
N ALA A 273 25.61 -0.90 14.70
CA ALA A 273 25.26 -0.63 13.31
C ALA A 273 23.88 -1.19 12.95
N ARG A 274 23.57 -2.42 13.38
CA ARG A 274 22.26 -3.05 13.13
C ARG A 274 21.12 -2.36 13.89
N ALA A 275 21.37 -1.90 15.12
CA ALA A 275 20.39 -1.11 15.87
C ALA A 275 20.09 0.24 15.20
N LEU A 276 21.12 0.93 14.69
CA LEU A 276 20.95 2.18 13.94
C LEU A 276 20.15 1.98 12.64
N LEU A 277 20.44 0.92 11.88
CA LEU A 277 19.65 0.58 10.70
C LEU A 277 18.21 0.22 11.05
N LEU A 278 17.98 -0.53 12.14
CA LEU A 278 16.65 -0.87 12.63
C LEU A 278 15.84 0.39 12.96
N GLU A 279 16.43 1.31 13.72
CA GLU A 279 15.82 2.60 14.05
C GLU A 279 15.48 3.39 12.79
N GLN A 280 16.41 3.48 11.84
CA GLN A 280 16.18 4.16 10.56
C GLN A 280 14.98 3.57 9.81
N LEU A 281 14.89 2.25 9.74
CA LEU A 281 13.80 1.56 9.05
C LEU A 281 12.46 1.73 9.77
N GLU A 282 12.43 1.65 11.10
CA GLU A 282 11.22 1.88 11.89
C GLU A 282 10.68 3.30 11.72
N VAL A 283 11.58 4.27 11.57
CA VAL A 283 11.23 5.67 11.28
C VAL A 283 10.78 5.84 9.82
N ALA A 284 11.43 5.19 8.86
CA ALA A 284 11.16 5.36 7.43
C ALA A 284 9.97 4.56 6.89
N SER A 285 9.64 3.41 7.49
CA SER A 285 8.59 2.49 7.01
C SER A 285 7.19 2.77 7.58
N ASP A 286 6.94 4.00 8.03
CA ASP A 286 5.62 4.39 8.52
C ASP A 286 4.60 4.50 7.37
N THR A 287 3.59 3.64 7.41
CA THR A 287 2.55 3.54 6.39
C THR A 287 1.80 4.87 6.11
N HIS A 288 1.69 5.78 7.08
CA HIS A 288 1.04 7.07 6.86
C HIS A 288 1.90 8.00 6.00
N VAL A 289 3.21 8.03 6.24
CA VAL A 289 4.13 8.87 5.45
C VAL A 289 4.29 8.29 4.05
N GLU A 290 4.38 6.97 3.93
CA GLU A 290 4.37 6.29 2.64
C GLU A 290 3.11 6.65 1.84
N ARG A 291 1.93 6.55 2.47
CA ARG A 291 0.66 6.88 1.83
C ARG A 291 0.57 8.36 1.44
N TYR A 292 1.05 9.27 2.29
CA TYR A 292 1.15 10.70 1.98
C TYR A 292 1.92 10.94 0.66
N TRP A 293 3.07 10.29 0.49
CA TRP A 293 3.87 10.39 -0.73
C TRP A 293 3.21 9.76 -1.96
N GLN A 294 2.57 8.60 -1.80
CA GLN A 294 1.83 7.96 -2.89
C GLN A 294 0.68 8.85 -3.40
N LEU A 295 -0.07 9.47 -2.49
CA LEU A 295 -1.15 10.39 -2.84
C LEU A 295 -0.63 11.59 -3.62
N LEU A 296 0.51 12.15 -3.22
CA LEU A 296 1.17 13.24 -3.93
C LEU A 296 1.65 12.82 -5.33
N CYS A 297 2.16 11.59 -5.48
CA CYS A 297 2.53 11.07 -6.79
C CYS A 297 1.30 10.95 -7.69
N ILE A 298 0.20 10.38 -7.19
CA ILE A 298 -1.06 10.25 -7.93
C ILE A 298 -1.57 11.62 -8.37
N ILE A 299 -1.69 12.58 -7.42
CA ILE A 299 -2.21 13.93 -7.69
C ILE A 299 -1.41 14.60 -8.80
N ASN A 300 -0.08 14.57 -8.70
CA ASN A 300 0.82 15.24 -9.65
C ASN A 300 1.09 14.43 -10.94
N GLY A 301 0.58 13.20 -11.05
CA GLY A 301 0.83 12.33 -12.21
C GLY A 301 2.26 11.78 -12.27
N TRP A 302 2.94 11.68 -11.13
CA TRP A 302 4.26 11.06 -11.01
C TRP A 302 4.15 9.54 -10.87
N PRO A 303 5.21 8.78 -11.23
CA PRO A 303 5.26 7.35 -10.95
C PRO A 303 5.08 7.07 -9.46
N VAL A 304 4.08 6.25 -9.11
CA VAL A 304 3.82 5.85 -7.72
C VAL A 304 4.82 4.75 -7.34
N ARG A 305 5.55 4.95 -6.24
CA ARG A 305 6.48 3.93 -5.73
C ARG A 305 5.70 2.77 -5.08
N PRO A 306 6.13 1.50 -5.29
CA PRO A 306 5.56 0.35 -4.58
C PRO A 306 5.68 0.50 -3.07
N SER A 307 4.78 -0.18 -2.35
CA SER A 307 4.83 -0.16 -0.90
C SER A 307 6.06 -0.90 -0.37
N MET A 308 6.77 -0.25 0.55
CA MET A 308 7.94 -0.83 1.21
C MET A 308 7.56 -1.56 2.49
N ALA A 309 6.29 -1.46 2.93
CA ALA A 309 5.86 -1.93 4.25
C ALA A 309 6.10 -3.43 4.46
N ALA A 310 5.85 -4.28 3.46
CA ALA A 310 6.07 -5.72 3.58
C ALA A 310 7.56 -6.07 3.74
N ALA A 311 8.40 -5.53 2.84
CA ALA A 311 9.84 -5.73 2.90
C ALA A 311 10.46 -5.11 4.16
N GLY A 312 9.98 -3.95 4.59
CA GLY A 312 10.40 -3.28 5.84
C GLY A 312 10.05 -4.12 7.08
N ARG A 313 8.84 -4.72 7.14
CA ARG A 313 8.49 -5.66 8.22
C ARG A 313 9.40 -6.89 8.26
N TRP A 314 9.76 -7.43 7.10
CA TRP A 314 10.71 -8.55 7.02
C TRP A 314 12.08 -8.13 7.56
N LEU A 315 12.64 -7.01 7.08
CA LEU A 315 13.98 -6.57 7.47
C LEU A 315 14.08 -6.15 8.93
N THR A 316 13.08 -5.42 9.44
CA THR A 316 13.03 -5.05 10.87
C THR A 316 12.90 -6.28 11.76
N THR A 317 12.15 -7.30 11.35
CA THR A 317 12.06 -8.59 12.06
C THR A 317 13.41 -9.30 12.04
N ALA A 318 14.09 -9.33 10.89
CA ALA A 318 15.41 -9.94 10.76
C ALA A 318 16.47 -9.25 11.62
N LEU A 319 16.51 -7.91 11.65
CA LEU A 319 17.41 -7.15 12.50
C LEU A 319 17.18 -7.43 13.99
N ARG A 320 15.92 -7.57 14.43
CA ARG A 320 15.60 -7.94 15.83
C ARG A 320 15.99 -9.38 16.17
N ALA A 321 15.84 -10.32 15.23
CA ALA A 321 16.25 -11.71 15.42
C ALA A 321 17.78 -11.89 15.35
N HIS A 322 18.45 -11.01 14.62
CA HIS A 322 19.89 -11.03 14.39
C HIS A 322 20.51 -9.68 14.76
N PRO A 323 20.49 -9.28 16.05
CA PRO A 323 21.03 -8.00 16.47
C PRO A 323 22.56 -7.94 16.27
N GLU A 324 23.23 -9.09 16.24
CA GLU A 324 24.65 -9.22 15.95
C GLU A 324 24.90 -10.32 14.91
N PRO A 325 25.84 -10.11 13.96
CA PRO A 325 26.17 -11.11 12.95
C PRO A 325 26.68 -12.40 13.59
N GLY A 326 26.15 -13.53 13.14
CA GLY A 326 26.61 -14.87 13.53
C GLY A 326 26.24 -15.32 14.94
N VAL A 327 25.89 -14.41 15.86
CA VAL A 327 25.62 -14.74 17.28
C VAL A 327 24.48 -15.74 17.43
N ARG A 328 23.36 -15.52 16.73
CA ARG A 328 22.22 -16.46 16.77
C ARG A 328 22.60 -17.84 16.23
N ALA A 329 23.34 -17.88 15.11
CA ALA A 329 23.80 -19.14 14.53
C ALA A 329 24.76 -19.88 15.46
N ALA A 330 25.69 -19.16 16.11
CA ALA A 330 26.61 -19.71 17.10
C ALA A 330 25.88 -20.26 18.33
N ARG A 331 24.94 -19.49 18.90
CA ARG A 331 24.13 -19.93 20.03
C ARG A 331 23.28 -21.17 19.70
N LEU A 332 22.67 -21.20 18.51
CA LEU A 332 21.98 -22.40 18.05
C LEU A 332 22.94 -23.58 17.89
N ALA A 333 24.14 -23.36 17.33
CA ALA A 333 25.15 -24.41 17.22
C ALA A 333 25.56 -24.97 18.60
N GLU A 334 25.77 -24.11 19.60
CA GLU A 334 26.07 -24.50 20.98
C GLU A 334 24.92 -25.29 21.61
N LEU A 335 23.69 -24.78 21.52
CA LEU A 335 22.47 -25.46 21.95
C LEU A 335 22.35 -26.87 21.36
N TYR A 336 22.86 -27.02 20.15
CA TYR A 336 22.80 -28.23 19.36
C TYR A 336 24.01 -29.16 19.55
N ASP A 337 25.05 -28.71 20.24
CA ASP A 337 26.25 -29.49 20.55
C ASP A 337 26.17 -30.18 21.92
N VAL A 338 25.35 -29.68 22.85
CA VAL A 338 25.18 -30.29 24.17
C VAL A 338 24.58 -31.70 24.00
N GLY A 339 25.30 -32.71 24.48
CA GLY A 339 24.95 -34.13 24.37
C GLY A 339 23.88 -34.62 25.36
N GLN A 340 23.09 -33.73 25.95
CA GLN A 340 21.95 -34.13 26.78
C GLN A 340 20.70 -34.18 25.91
N ASP A 341 20.16 -35.39 25.72
CA ASP A 341 18.84 -35.56 25.16
C ASP A 341 17.81 -35.20 26.26
N VAL A 342 17.17 -34.04 26.09
CA VAL A 342 16.11 -33.54 26.98
C VAL A 342 14.86 -34.44 26.99
N TRP A 343 14.79 -35.40 26.07
CA TRP A 343 13.72 -36.37 25.94
C TRP A 343 14.04 -37.72 26.61
N GLU A 344 15.16 -37.84 27.32
CA GLU A 344 15.49 -39.04 28.12
C GLU A 344 14.43 -39.30 29.23
N PRO A 345 14.15 -40.58 29.59
CA PRO A 345 14.86 -41.79 29.17
C PRO A 345 14.40 -42.40 27.85
N ASN A 346 13.31 -41.91 27.26
CA ASN A 346 12.67 -42.56 26.10
C ASN A 346 13.19 -42.03 24.76
N GLY A 347 13.74 -40.82 24.75
CA GLY A 347 14.35 -40.14 23.60
C GLY A 347 13.34 -39.49 22.65
N VAL A 348 13.85 -38.58 21.81
CA VAL A 348 13.01 -37.76 20.91
C VAL A 348 12.22 -38.58 19.89
N LEU A 349 12.76 -39.72 19.44
CA LEU A 349 12.07 -40.59 18.48
C LEU A 349 10.80 -41.21 19.08
N HIS A 350 10.81 -41.53 20.37
CA HIS A 350 9.63 -42.04 21.07
C HIS A 350 8.57 -40.95 21.23
N ALA A 351 8.97 -39.75 21.65
CA ALA A 351 8.08 -38.59 21.70
C ALA A 351 7.44 -38.30 20.32
N CYS A 352 8.23 -38.42 19.25
CA CYS A 352 7.74 -38.28 17.89
C CYS A 352 6.70 -39.34 17.52
N ASP A 353 6.90 -40.60 17.92
CA ASP A 353 5.89 -41.64 17.69
C ASP A 353 4.59 -41.35 18.45
N GLU A 354 4.68 -41.05 19.74
CA GLU A 354 3.51 -40.78 20.58
C GLU A 354 2.66 -39.63 20.02
N VAL A 355 3.31 -38.53 19.65
CA VAL A 355 2.60 -37.37 19.10
C VAL A 355 2.02 -37.66 17.72
N LEU A 356 2.74 -38.37 16.85
CA LEU A 356 2.19 -38.75 15.54
C LEU A 356 1.00 -39.72 15.66
N ASP A 357 1.01 -40.62 16.64
CA ASP A 357 -0.13 -41.50 16.92
C ASP A 357 -1.31 -40.70 17.48
N ALA A 358 -1.07 -39.80 18.44
CA ALA A 358 -2.11 -38.95 19.01
C ALA A 358 -2.76 -38.01 17.98
N VAL A 359 -1.97 -37.38 17.10
CA VAL A 359 -2.49 -36.59 15.98
C VAL A 359 -3.20 -37.48 14.96
N GLY A 360 -2.72 -38.69 14.71
CA GLY A 360 -3.39 -39.67 13.84
C GLY A 360 -4.79 -40.03 14.33
N GLU A 361 -4.99 -40.13 15.65
CA GLU A 361 -6.32 -40.31 16.25
C GLU A 361 -7.24 -39.10 15.99
N LEU A 362 -6.74 -37.87 16.18
CA LEU A 362 -7.49 -36.65 15.87
C LEU A 362 -7.85 -36.54 14.39
N VAL A 363 -6.90 -36.81 13.49
CA VAL A 363 -7.10 -36.83 12.04
C VAL A 363 -8.19 -37.86 11.69
N SER A 364 -8.17 -39.04 12.30
CA SER A 364 -9.18 -40.08 12.08
C SER A 364 -10.56 -39.72 12.63
N ALA A 365 -10.62 -38.84 13.62
CA ALA A 365 -11.86 -38.39 14.25
C ALA A 365 -12.55 -37.25 13.47
N VAL A 366 -11.91 -36.66 12.46
CA VAL A 366 -12.50 -35.58 11.67
C VAL A 366 -13.65 -36.12 10.81
N GLU A 367 -14.84 -35.57 11.00
CA GLU A 367 -16.00 -35.91 10.18
C GLU A 367 -16.05 -35.03 8.92
N PRO A 368 -16.56 -35.52 7.76
CA PRO A 368 -16.62 -34.74 6.53
C PRO A 368 -17.34 -33.38 6.65
N GLY A 369 -18.30 -33.24 7.58
CA GLY A 369 -19.01 -31.99 7.85
C GLY A 369 -18.23 -30.96 8.66
N GLN A 370 -16.98 -31.24 9.03
CA GLN A 370 -16.15 -30.38 9.88
C GLN A 370 -15.04 -29.64 9.12
N PHE A 371 -14.83 -29.94 7.83
CA PHE A 371 -13.73 -29.39 7.03
C PHE A 371 -13.72 -27.86 6.95
N ASP A 372 -14.88 -27.22 6.88
CA ASP A 372 -15.00 -25.75 6.79
C ASP A 372 -14.99 -25.05 8.16
N ARG A 373 -14.79 -25.79 9.27
CA ARG A 373 -14.76 -25.18 10.61
C ARG A 373 -13.50 -24.35 10.77
N PRO A 374 -13.58 -23.16 11.40
CA PRO A 374 -12.40 -22.36 11.70
C PRO A 374 -11.52 -23.05 12.74
N THR A 375 -10.21 -22.82 12.64
CA THR A 375 -9.22 -23.29 13.62
C THR A 375 -8.66 -22.12 14.43
N ALA A 376 -7.80 -22.40 15.42
CA ALA A 376 -7.08 -21.37 16.15
C ALA A 376 -5.95 -20.72 15.33
N CYS A 377 -5.55 -21.34 14.21
CA CYS A 377 -4.72 -20.68 13.19
C CYS A 377 -5.60 -19.72 12.39
N ALA A 378 -5.27 -18.42 12.43
CA ALA A 378 -6.00 -17.41 11.69
C ALA A 378 -6.01 -17.76 10.18
N ASP A 379 -7.16 -17.55 9.54
CA ASP A 379 -7.41 -17.83 8.12
C ASP A 379 -7.36 -19.31 7.72
N TRP A 380 -7.26 -20.26 8.65
CA TRP A 380 -7.24 -21.69 8.37
C TRP A 380 -8.51 -22.38 8.86
N ASP A 381 -9.14 -23.11 7.95
CA ASP A 381 -10.16 -24.10 8.28
C ASP A 381 -9.53 -25.49 8.56
N VAL A 382 -10.34 -26.43 9.02
CA VAL A 382 -9.90 -27.80 9.34
C VAL A 382 -9.29 -28.48 8.12
N HIS A 383 -9.83 -28.28 6.92
CA HIS A 383 -9.26 -28.83 5.69
C HIS A 383 -7.83 -28.33 5.44
N THR A 384 -7.62 -27.02 5.54
CA THR A 384 -6.30 -26.38 5.40
C THR A 384 -5.32 -26.89 6.45
N LEU A 385 -5.77 -27.01 7.71
CA LEU A 385 -4.95 -27.55 8.79
C LEU A 385 -4.58 -29.02 8.58
N LEU A 386 -5.51 -29.86 8.12
CA LEU A 386 -5.22 -31.25 7.76
C LEU A 386 -4.17 -31.33 6.65
N ASN A 387 -4.33 -30.52 5.60
CA ASN A 387 -3.36 -30.47 4.49
C ASN A 387 -1.96 -30.08 4.99
N HIS A 388 -1.91 -29.10 5.90
CA HIS A 388 -0.67 -28.67 6.53
C HIS A 388 -0.02 -29.76 7.38
N LEU A 389 -0.80 -30.48 8.20
CA LEU A 389 -0.28 -31.60 9.00
C LEU A 389 0.36 -32.70 8.13
N VAL A 390 -0.24 -33.00 6.97
CA VAL A 390 0.36 -33.93 5.99
C VAL A 390 1.64 -33.34 5.39
N TRP A 391 1.58 -32.09 4.96
CA TRP A 391 2.72 -31.41 4.35
C TRP A 391 3.94 -31.31 5.28
N GLU A 392 3.75 -30.99 6.56
CA GLU A 392 4.84 -30.93 7.56
C GLU A 392 5.58 -32.27 7.65
N ASN A 393 4.85 -33.39 7.72
CA ASN A 393 5.46 -34.71 7.73
C ASN A 393 6.29 -34.98 6.47
N LEU A 394 5.78 -34.58 5.29
CA LEU A 394 6.52 -34.70 4.02
C LEU A 394 7.74 -33.78 3.97
N LEU A 395 7.63 -32.55 4.48
CA LEU A 395 8.70 -31.56 4.53
C LEU A 395 9.87 -32.07 5.36
N TRP A 396 9.61 -32.52 6.59
CA TRP A 396 10.68 -32.97 7.50
C TRP A 396 11.28 -34.30 7.07
N ALA A 397 10.47 -35.22 6.54
CA ALA A 397 10.97 -36.44 5.90
C ALA A 397 11.86 -36.11 4.69
N GLY A 398 11.45 -35.15 3.87
CA GLY A 398 12.19 -34.70 2.71
C GLY A 398 13.52 -34.05 3.06
N LEU A 399 13.53 -33.15 4.04
CA LEU A 399 14.75 -32.54 4.58
C LEU A 399 15.72 -33.58 5.13
N ALA A 400 15.22 -34.55 5.91
CA ALA A 400 16.05 -35.67 6.38
C ALA A 400 16.63 -36.44 5.19
N ASN A 401 15.86 -36.67 4.12
CA ASN A 401 16.31 -37.38 2.93
C ASN A 401 17.18 -36.55 1.97
N GLY A 402 17.28 -35.24 2.16
CA GLY A 402 17.97 -34.34 1.24
C GLY A 402 17.20 -34.10 -0.06
N THR A 403 15.87 -34.25 -0.04
CA THR A 403 15.02 -33.92 -1.19
C THR A 403 14.58 -32.46 -1.14
N PRO A 404 14.31 -31.82 -2.30
CA PRO A 404 13.77 -30.46 -2.33
C PRO A 404 12.45 -30.33 -1.55
N ARG A 405 12.20 -29.12 -1.03
CA ARG A 405 10.93 -28.79 -0.36
C ARG A 405 9.77 -28.90 -1.34
N SER A 406 8.69 -29.56 -0.92
CA SER A 406 7.41 -29.54 -1.62
C SER A 406 6.70 -28.20 -1.41
N ASP A 407 5.87 -27.82 -2.38
CA ASP A 407 4.98 -26.65 -2.30
C ASP A 407 3.98 -26.82 -1.15
N PHE A 408 3.95 -25.86 -0.22
CA PHE A 408 3.06 -25.87 0.94
C PHE A 408 1.60 -25.59 0.57
N THR A 409 1.35 -24.97 -0.59
CA THR A 409 0.00 -24.63 -1.07
C THR A 409 -0.64 -25.73 -1.91
N ALA A 410 0.12 -26.75 -2.31
CA ALA A 410 -0.40 -27.88 -3.05
C ALA A 410 -1.37 -28.71 -2.20
N ASP A 411 -2.26 -29.45 -2.87
CA ASP A 411 -3.10 -30.45 -2.24
C ASP A 411 -2.29 -31.73 -1.96
N HIS A 412 -2.13 -32.04 -0.68
CA HIS A 412 -1.46 -33.24 -0.16
C HIS A 412 -2.44 -34.23 0.47
N LEU A 413 -3.73 -33.88 0.60
CA LEU A 413 -4.75 -34.75 1.18
C LEU A 413 -5.32 -35.75 0.17
N GLY A 414 -5.56 -35.29 -1.06
CA GLY A 414 -6.35 -36.04 -2.02
C GLY A 414 -7.74 -36.42 -1.47
N ASP A 415 -8.25 -37.59 -1.84
CA ASP A 415 -9.61 -38.01 -1.48
C ASP A 415 -9.73 -38.62 -0.06
N ASP A 416 -8.61 -38.94 0.61
CA ASP A 416 -8.58 -39.64 1.90
C ASP A 416 -7.51 -39.04 2.82
N HIS A 417 -7.92 -38.05 3.62
CA HIS A 417 -7.07 -37.36 4.58
C HIS A 417 -6.40 -38.29 5.61
N VAL A 418 -7.08 -39.37 6.01
CA VAL A 418 -6.55 -40.34 6.97
C VAL A 418 -5.42 -41.16 6.33
N ALA A 419 -5.64 -41.66 5.11
CA ALA A 419 -4.61 -42.38 4.36
C ALA A 419 -3.42 -41.47 4.01
N ALA A 420 -3.67 -40.21 3.66
CA ALA A 420 -2.62 -39.23 3.37
C ALA A 420 -1.73 -38.98 4.60
N PHE A 421 -2.32 -38.66 5.75
CA PHE A 421 -1.58 -38.45 7.00
C PHE A 421 -0.79 -39.68 7.42
N ARG A 422 -1.41 -40.87 7.41
CA ARG A 422 -0.74 -42.13 7.74
C ARG A 422 0.46 -42.41 6.83
N THR A 423 0.35 -42.11 5.53
CA THR A 423 1.45 -42.30 4.58
C THR A 423 2.59 -41.32 4.87
N ALA A 424 2.28 -40.04 5.08
CA ALA A 424 3.26 -39.01 5.35
C ALA A 424 3.98 -39.23 6.69
N SER A 425 3.25 -39.56 7.77
CA SER A 425 3.83 -39.83 9.09
C SER A 425 4.71 -41.07 9.08
N GLN A 426 4.33 -42.12 8.34
CA GLN A 426 5.20 -43.29 8.13
C GLN A 426 6.49 -42.93 7.38
N ALA A 427 6.42 -42.03 6.40
CA ALA A 427 7.60 -41.54 5.70
C ALA A 427 8.55 -40.77 6.63
N ALA A 428 8.02 -39.89 7.48
CA ALA A 428 8.79 -39.17 8.51
C ALA A 428 9.46 -40.14 9.50
N ARG A 429 8.68 -41.08 10.08
CA ARG A 429 9.19 -42.13 10.98
C ARG A 429 10.33 -42.93 10.35
N SER A 430 10.18 -43.30 9.08
CA SER A 430 11.19 -44.08 8.35
C SER A 430 12.46 -43.25 8.09
N ALA A 431 12.31 -41.98 7.72
CA ALA A 431 13.44 -41.08 7.46
C ALA A 431 14.27 -40.80 8.72
N PHE A 432 13.58 -40.60 9.86
CA PHE A 432 14.19 -40.27 11.15
C PHE A 432 14.93 -41.44 11.81
N ARG A 433 14.54 -42.68 11.52
CA ARG A 433 15.16 -43.91 12.07
C ARG A 433 16.37 -44.42 11.30
N ARG A 434 16.79 -43.74 10.23
CA ARG A 434 17.97 -44.17 9.47
C ARG A 434 19.22 -44.10 10.37
N PRO A 435 20.18 -45.04 10.23
CA PRO A 435 21.40 -45.03 11.02
C PRO A 435 22.15 -43.69 10.90
N GLY A 436 22.54 -43.12 12.05
CA GLY A 436 23.25 -41.84 12.13
C GLY A 436 22.40 -40.60 11.84
N MET A 437 21.07 -40.74 11.73
CA MET A 437 20.19 -39.63 11.41
C MET A 437 20.21 -38.55 12.50
N LEU A 438 20.11 -38.94 13.77
CA LEU A 438 20.02 -37.97 14.87
C LEU A 438 21.29 -37.13 15.03
N GLU A 439 22.45 -37.70 14.68
CA GLU A 439 23.76 -37.06 14.78
C GLU A 439 24.16 -36.26 13.52
N ARG A 440 23.60 -36.61 12.35
CA ARG A 440 23.91 -35.95 11.08
C ARG A 440 23.53 -34.45 11.12
N ARG A 441 24.39 -33.58 10.61
CA ARG A 441 24.13 -32.13 10.53
C ARG A 441 23.29 -31.75 9.31
N TYR A 442 22.33 -30.85 9.53
CA TYR A 442 21.44 -30.19 8.57
C TYR A 442 21.56 -28.68 8.80
N GLY A 443 22.52 -28.04 8.14
CA GLY A 443 22.95 -26.69 8.52
C GLY A 443 23.60 -26.70 9.92
N PRO A 444 23.26 -25.77 10.83
CA PRO A 444 23.80 -25.75 12.19
C PRO A 444 23.24 -26.87 13.08
N ALA A 445 22.09 -27.45 12.71
CA ALA A 445 21.32 -28.36 13.56
C ALA A 445 21.65 -29.85 13.31
N PRO A 446 21.82 -30.69 14.34
CA PRO A 446 21.84 -32.14 14.22
C PRO A 446 20.44 -32.65 13.91
N GLY A 447 20.33 -33.82 13.29
CA GLY A 447 19.07 -34.39 12.83
C GLY A 447 18.06 -34.61 13.95
N ARG A 448 18.50 -34.77 15.21
CA ARG A 448 17.59 -34.79 16.37
C ARG A 448 16.70 -33.54 16.43
N ARG A 449 17.21 -32.36 16.06
CA ARG A 449 16.45 -31.10 16.08
C ARG A 449 15.42 -31.01 14.96
N LEU A 450 15.61 -31.75 13.86
CA LEU A 450 14.56 -31.90 12.83
C LEU A 450 13.39 -32.74 13.38
N VAL A 451 13.68 -33.77 14.18
CA VAL A 451 12.65 -34.57 14.85
C VAL A 451 11.90 -33.71 15.86
N GLU A 452 12.62 -32.98 16.72
CA GLU A 452 12.00 -32.07 17.71
C GLU A 452 11.09 -31.03 17.06
N GLN A 453 11.50 -30.45 15.93
CA GLN A 453 10.67 -29.50 15.21
C GLN A 453 9.36 -30.15 14.78
N LEU A 454 9.38 -31.35 14.18
CA LEU A 454 8.15 -32.08 13.83
C LEU A 454 7.31 -32.37 15.08
N VAL A 455 7.91 -32.75 16.22
CA VAL A 455 7.17 -32.95 17.48
C VAL A 455 6.43 -31.67 17.88
N ILE A 456 7.10 -30.52 17.83
CA ILE A 456 6.51 -29.23 18.18
C ILE A 456 5.37 -28.86 17.22
N GLU A 457 5.57 -29.01 15.90
CA GLU A 457 4.52 -28.76 14.90
C GLU A 457 3.28 -29.62 15.17
N MET A 458 3.48 -30.93 15.38
CA MET A 458 2.37 -31.86 15.62
C MET A 458 1.68 -31.63 16.97
N LEU A 459 2.40 -31.24 18.02
CA LEU A 459 1.79 -30.88 19.31
C LEU A 459 0.85 -29.67 19.16
N VAL A 460 1.31 -28.61 18.51
CA VAL A 460 0.57 -27.35 18.44
C VAL A 460 -0.57 -27.43 17.43
N HIS A 461 -0.32 -28.00 16.26
CA HIS A 461 -1.38 -28.16 15.26
C HIS A 461 -2.34 -29.31 15.58
N GLY A 462 -1.90 -30.32 16.33
CA GLY A 462 -2.80 -31.27 16.97
C GLY A 462 -3.74 -30.59 17.96
N TRP A 463 -3.24 -29.65 18.77
CA TRP A 463 -4.08 -28.82 19.64
C TRP A 463 -5.05 -27.96 18.82
N ASP A 464 -4.59 -27.29 17.77
CA ASP A 464 -5.46 -26.49 16.88
C ASP A 464 -6.61 -27.34 16.30
N LEU A 465 -6.32 -28.59 15.90
CA LEU A 465 -7.31 -29.53 15.34
C LEU A 465 -8.29 -30.01 16.41
N ALA A 466 -7.78 -30.42 17.58
CA ALA A 466 -8.58 -30.87 18.71
C ALA A 466 -9.63 -29.83 19.14
N GLN A 467 -9.22 -28.56 19.20
CA GLN A 467 -10.12 -27.43 19.51
C GLN A 467 -11.19 -27.24 18.43
N ALA A 468 -10.84 -27.33 17.15
CA ALA A 468 -11.77 -27.12 16.04
C ALA A 468 -12.84 -28.22 15.93
N ILE A 469 -12.49 -29.47 16.26
CA ILE A 469 -13.41 -30.61 16.17
C ILE A 469 -14.10 -30.94 17.50
N GLY A 470 -13.62 -30.37 18.62
CA GLY A 470 -14.14 -30.61 19.97
C GLY A 470 -13.76 -31.99 20.52
N HIS A 471 -12.58 -32.50 20.18
CA HIS A 471 -12.09 -33.82 20.58
C HIS A 471 -11.00 -33.69 21.66
N PRO A 472 -10.99 -34.53 22.71
CA PRO A 472 -9.92 -34.53 23.70
C PRO A 472 -8.55 -34.80 23.08
N TYR A 473 -7.49 -34.19 23.63
CA TYR A 473 -6.10 -34.36 23.20
C TYR A 473 -5.17 -34.65 24.38
N ASP A 474 -5.59 -35.55 25.27
CA ASP A 474 -4.91 -35.80 26.54
C ASP A 474 -3.63 -36.65 26.40
N THR A 475 -3.53 -37.44 25.34
CA THR A 475 -2.46 -38.42 25.13
C THR A 475 -1.08 -37.78 24.93
N ALA A 476 -1.01 -36.51 24.53
CA ALA A 476 0.24 -35.79 24.27
C ALA A 476 0.64 -34.79 25.38
N GLN A 477 -0.10 -34.71 26.49
CA GLN A 477 0.15 -33.72 27.56
C GLN A 477 1.57 -33.82 28.15
N HIS A 478 2.04 -35.03 28.45
CA HIS A 478 3.40 -35.22 29.00
C HIS A 478 4.48 -34.83 27.97
N VAL A 479 4.26 -35.11 26.69
CA VAL A 479 5.21 -34.71 25.63
C VAL A 479 5.26 -33.18 25.52
N ALA A 480 4.12 -32.49 25.64
CA ALA A 480 4.07 -31.04 25.66
C ALA A 480 4.78 -30.43 26.88
N GLU A 481 4.71 -31.09 28.04
CA GLU A 481 5.44 -30.69 29.25
C GLU A 481 6.96 -30.70 29.02
N THR A 482 7.47 -31.77 28.39
CA THR A 482 8.88 -31.90 28.00
C THR A 482 9.27 -30.92 26.89
N ALA A 483 8.37 -30.65 25.95
CA ALA A 483 8.63 -29.76 24.81
C ALA A 483 8.76 -28.28 25.22
N LEU A 484 7.98 -27.80 26.19
CA LEU A 484 7.89 -26.37 26.51
C LEU A 484 9.25 -25.72 26.88
N PRO A 485 10.10 -26.33 27.73
CA PRO A 485 11.46 -25.82 27.97
C PRO A 485 12.29 -25.71 26.68
N VAL A 486 12.22 -26.71 25.80
CA VAL A 486 12.94 -26.74 24.52
C VAL A 486 12.47 -25.62 23.60
N VAL A 487 11.16 -25.44 23.50
CA VAL A 487 10.52 -24.38 22.70
C VAL A 487 10.93 -22.99 23.21
N ARG A 488 11.02 -22.79 24.53
CA ARG A 488 11.52 -21.54 25.14
C ARG A 488 13.00 -21.31 24.87
N GLU A 489 13.79 -22.37 24.87
CA GLU A 489 15.23 -22.29 24.62
C GLU A 489 15.54 -21.92 23.15
N ILE A 490 14.78 -22.48 22.20
CA ILE A 490 14.98 -22.25 20.76
C ILE A 490 14.37 -20.91 20.31
N TYR A 491 13.16 -20.59 20.76
CA TYR A 491 12.39 -19.45 20.25
C TYR A 491 12.24 -18.29 21.23
N GLY A 492 12.79 -18.39 22.44
CA GLY A 492 12.63 -17.39 23.51
C GLY A 492 12.98 -15.98 23.09
N ASP A 493 14.08 -15.84 22.36
CA ASP A 493 14.61 -14.54 21.91
C ASP A 493 14.11 -14.14 20.52
N LEU A 494 13.18 -14.89 19.93
CA LEU A 494 12.61 -14.52 18.64
C LEU A 494 11.67 -13.32 18.77
N PRO A 495 11.77 -12.34 17.85
CA PRO A 495 10.83 -11.23 17.81
C PRO A 495 9.42 -11.75 17.53
N ARG A 496 8.46 -11.33 18.35
CA ARG A 496 7.03 -11.67 18.21
C ARG A 496 6.31 -10.64 17.35
N THR A 497 6.77 -10.51 16.11
CA THR A 497 6.24 -9.54 15.12
C THR A 497 5.31 -10.24 14.15
N ALA A 498 4.49 -9.47 13.41
CA ALA A 498 3.60 -10.02 12.38
C ALA A 498 4.33 -10.70 11.21
N ALA A 499 5.62 -10.44 11.01
CA ALA A 499 6.45 -11.12 10.01
C ALA A 499 7.34 -12.23 10.60
N GLY A 500 7.34 -12.37 11.94
CA GLY A 500 8.05 -13.45 12.62
C GLY A 500 7.26 -14.75 12.58
N SER A 501 7.94 -15.85 12.90
CA SER A 501 7.37 -17.20 12.85
C SER A 501 6.33 -17.47 13.94
N PHE A 502 6.28 -16.65 14.98
CA PHE A 502 5.36 -16.84 16.12
C PHE A 502 4.69 -15.54 16.56
N ALA A 503 3.38 -15.64 16.79
CA ALA A 503 2.61 -14.59 17.43
C ALA A 503 3.04 -14.37 18.90
N PRO A 504 2.69 -13.22 19.51
CA PRO A 504 2.96 -12.96 20.92
C PRO A 504 2.31 -14.02 21.84
N PRO A 505 3.00 -14.45 22.91
CA PRO A 505 2.43 -15.35 23.90
C PRO A 505 1.11 -14.81 24.47
N GLN A 506 0.13 -15.69 24.64
CA GLN A 506 -1.18 -15.36 25.21
C GLN A 506 -1.21 -15.68 26.71
N PRO A 507 -2.05 -14.97 27.49
CA PRO A 507 -2.33 -15.34 28.87
C PRO A 507 -2.90 -16.76 28.96
N VAL A 508 -2.55 -17.50 30.01
CA VAL A 508 -3.04 -18.85 30.28
C VAL A 508 -3.25 -19.03 31.79
N PRO A 509 -4.32 -19.72 32.24
CA PRO A 509 -4.53 -20.01 33.65
C PRO A 509 -3.36 -20.77 34.29
N ASP A 510 -3.11 -20.53 35.58
CA ASP A 510 -2.02 -21.19 36.33
C ASP A 510 -2.22 -22.71 36.45
N ASP A 511 -3.46 -23.18 36.37
CA ASP A 511 -3.88 -24.59 36.44
C ASP A 511 -4.08 -25.24 35.05
N ALA A 512 -3.76 -24.51 33.96
CA ALA A 512 -3.90 -25.04 32.62
C ALA A 512 -2.96 -26.22 32.33
N GLY A 513 -3.42 -27.14 31.48
CA GLY A 513 -2.64 -28.30 31.07
C GLY A 513 -1.38 -27.93 30.28
N PRO A 514 -0.37 -28.81 30.23
CA PRO A 514 0.85 -28.59 29.45
C PRO A 514 0.64 -28.19 27.98
N LEU A 515 -0.32 -28.81 27.27
CA LEU A 515 -0.66 -28.47 25.89
C LEU A 515 -1.18 -27.04 25.75
N ASP A 516 -2.08 -26.61 26.63
CA ASP A 516 -2.61 -25.24 26.62
C ASP A 516 -1.51 -24.21 26.90
N ARG A 517 -0.61 -24.52 27.86
CA ARG A 517 0.53 -23.65 28.18
C ARG A 517 1.51 -23.54 27.00
N LEU A 518 1.72 -24.63 26.27
CA LEU A 518 2.53 -24.65 25.05
C LEU A 518 1.87 -23.85 23.92
N ALA A 519 0.59 -24.10 23.66
CA ALA A 519 -0.20 -23.40 22.64
C ALA A 519 -0.25 -21.89 22.93
N ALA A 520 -0.50 -21.50 24.18
CA ALA A 520 -0.49 -20.11 24.62
C ALA A 520 0.86 -19.45 24.44
N TYR A 521 1.97 -20.14 24.78
CA TYR A 521 3.31 -19.63 24.54
C TYR A 521 3.61 -19.38 23.06
N LEU A 522 3.02 -20.20 22.18
CA LEU A 522 3.13 -20.10 20.72
C LEU A 522 2.00 -19.27 20.09
N GLY A 523 1.28 -18.50 20.91
CA GLY A 523 0.40 -17.42 20.50
C GLY A 523 -1.07 -17.79 20.30
N ARG A 524 -1.50 -18.98 20.71
CA ARG A 524 -2.92 -19.38 20.64
C ARG A 524 -3.68 -18.84 21.85
N SER A 525 -4.90 -18.38 21.63
CA SER A 525 -5.81 -18.03 22.73
C SER A 525 -6.40 -19.30 23.32
N VAL A 526 -6.11 -19.57 24.59
CA VAL A 526 -6.74 -20.64 25.37
C VAL A 526 -8.00 -20.07 26.01
N THR A 527 -9.15 -20.69 25.74
CA THR A 527 -10.47 -20.24 26.22
C THR A 527 -11.11 -21.23 27.16
#